data_AF-A0A176VC39-F1
#
_entry.id   AF-A0A176VC39-F1
#
_cell.length_a   1.000
_cell.length_b   1.000
_cell.length_c   1.000
_cell.angle_alpha   90.00
_cell.angle_beta   90.00
_cell.angle_gamma   90.00
#
_symmetry.space_group_name_H-M   'P 1'
#
loop_
_entity.id
_entity.type
_entity.pdbx_description
1 polymer ?
#
loop_
_entity_poly.entity_id
_entity_poly.type
_entity_poly.pdbx_seq_one_letter_code
_entity_poly.pdbx_strand_id
1 'polypeptide(L)'
;MMEGASAEYVVLLALAALGFVYVLRQVFMFVKWTWQTLLRPGKKLSKYGSWALVTGATDGIGRACCMRLAQEKINVIVVGRSPSKVQEVVKELESKNVQVRSAVVDFTEEDLNAGLARIESAIAGLDVGILVNSVGLSYPYAKFFHEVDAQLTRNLIRVNVEVTTRMVQMVLPDMLKRRKGAIINVGSGAASILPSDPLYALYAASKAFVDQLSRSLYVEYKHSGIDVQCQVPLYVATKMSKIRRASLAVPSADTYAKCSLKWIGFEPRCTPYWVHSIMWWIIWVLPESIIDTIRLRSSLDVRRRGQSKDSRGKKE
;
A
#
# COMPACT_ATOMS: atom_id res chain seq x y z
N MET A 1 18.82 25.87 -57.36
CA MET A 1 17.35 25.83 -57.43
C MET A 1 16.88 24.85 -56.38
N MET A 2 16.51 25.34 -55.19
CA MET A 2 15.74 24.55 -54.23
C MET A 2 14.29 24.93 -54.45
N GLU A 3 13.52 24.04 -55.08
CA GLU A 3 12.07 24.14 -55.10
C GLU A 3 11.58 24.19 -53.64
N GLY A 4 10.80 25.22 -53.31
CA GLY A 4 10.22 25.36 -51.98
C GLY A 4 9.36 24.13 -51.69
N ALA A 5 9.68 23.42 -50.61
CA ALA A 5 8.84 22.33 -50.13
C ALA A 5 7.39 22.82 -50.06
N SER A 6 6.47 22.08 -50.69
CA SER A 6 5.04 22.41 -50.63
C SER A 6 4.60 22.47 -49.16
N ALA A 7 3.65 23.36 -48.84
CA ALA A 7 3.14 23.47 -47.48
C ALA A 7 2.66 22.12 -46.91
N GLU A 8 2.15 21.24 -47.78
CA GLU A 8 1.77 19.87 -47.47
C GLU A 8 2.96 19.01 -46.99
N TYR A 9 4.12 19.12 -47.65
CA TYR A 9 5.33 18.39 -47.26
C TYR A 9 5.84 18.84 -45.89
N VAL A 10 5.80 20.15 -45.60
CA VAL A 10 6.17 20.69 -44.29
C VAL A 10 5.23 20.19 -43.19
N VAL A 11 3.92 20.18 -43.45
CA VAL A 11 2.92 19.63 -42.51
C VAL A 11 3.13 18.14 -42.27
N LEU A 12 3.38 17.37 -43.33
CA LEU A 12 3.60 15.93 -43.22
C LEU A 12 4.88 15.60 -42.44
N LEU A 13 5.97 16.33 -42.67
CA LEU A 13 7.19 16.22 -41.88
C LEU A 13 6.97 16.58 -40.41
N ALA A 14 6.20 17.62 -40.12
CA ALA A 14 5.88 18.02 -38.75
C ALA A 14 5.06 16.93 -38.03
N LEU A 15 4.04 16.37 -38.68
CA LEU A 15 3.25 15.26 -38.14
C LEU A 15 4.09 13.99 -37.93
N ALA A 16 4.98 13.67 -38.87
CA ALA A 16 5.89 12.53 -38.74
C ALA A 16 6.87 12.73 -37.58
N ALA A 17 7.42 13.93 -37.41
CA ALA A 17 8.31 14.26 -36.29
C ALA A 17 7.58 14.16 -34.94
N LEU A 18 6.34 14.66 -34.84
CA LEU A 18 5.50 14.51 -33.65
C LEU A 18 5.19 13.04 -33.34
N GLY A 19 4.85 12.25 -34.37
CA GLY A 19 4.64 10.82 -34.24
C GLY A 19 5.90 10.09 -33.77
N PHE A 20 7.07 10.43 -34.32
CA PHE A 20 8.35 9.87 -33.92
C PHE A 20 8.68 10.18 -32.45
N VAL A 21 8.52 11.44 -32.01
CA VAL A 21 8.72 11.84 -30.61
C VAL A 21 7.77 11.08 -29.68
N TYR A 22 6.52 10.89 -30.08
CA TYR A 22 5.56 10.10 -29.31
C TYR A 22 5.99 8.63 -29.17
N VAL A 23 6.38 7.97 -30.27
CA VAL A 23 6.87 6.58 -30.24
C VAL A 23 8.13 6.45 -29.38
N LEU A 24 9.09 7.36 -29.54
CA LEU A 24 10.33 7.38 -28.76
C LEU A 24 10.03 7.51 -27.26
N ARG A 25 9.07 8.36 -26.88
CA ARG A 25 8.59 8.47 -25.50
C ARG A 25 8.00 7.14 -25.00
N GLN A 26 7.19 6.43 -25.80
CA GLN A 26 6.62 5.15 -25.38
C GLN A 26 7.69 4.08 -25.19
N VAL A 27 8.65 3.98 -26.11
CA VAL A 27 9.79 3.06 -25.99
C VAL A 27 10.60 3.36 -24.73
N PHE A 28 10.91 4.63 -24.46
CA PHE A 28 11.61 5.04 -23.24
C PHE A 28 10.83 4.66 -21.98
N MET A 29 9.51 4.92 -21.95
CA MET A 29 8.66 4.55 -20.81
C MET A 29 8.62 3.04 -20.58
N PHE A 30 8.55 2.24 -21.66
CA PHE A 30 8.60 0.79 -21.58
C PHE A 30 9.95 0.28 -21.05
N VAL A 31 11.07 0.75 -21.61
CA VAL A 31 12.42 0.39 -21.16
C VAL A 31 12.62 0.77 -19.68
N LYS A 32 12.19 1.98 -19.31
CA LYS A 32 12.22 2.45 -17.92
C LYS A 32 11.40 1.53 -17.01
N TRP A 33 10.18 1.17 -17.41
CA TRP A 33 9.32 0.27 -16.65
C TRP A 33 9.96 -1.12 -16.49
N THR A 34 10.51 -1.71 -17.55
CA THR A 34 11.21 -3.00 -17.53
C THR A 34 12.40 -2.96 -16.57
N TRP A 35 13.21 -1.90 -16.65
CA TRP A 35 14.32 -1.69 -15.73
C TRP A 35 13.83 -1.60 -14.29
N GLN A 36 12.86 -0.74 -14.00
CA GLN A 36 12.40 -0.46 -12.64
C GLN A 36 11.74 -1.67 -11.96
N THR A 37 11.00 -2.47 -12.73
CA THR A 37 10.22 -3.59 -12.18
C THR A 37 11.00 -4.90 -12.12
N LEU A 38 11.80 -5.20 -13.16
CA LEU A 38 12.45 -6.50 -13.30
C LEU A 38 13.92 -6.46 -12.87
N LEU A 39 14.66 -5.42 -13.26
CA LEU A 39 16.14 -5.43 -13.22
C LEU A 39 16.74 -4.61 -12.07
N ARG A 40 16.15 -3.45 -11.74
CA ARG A 40 16.67 -2.50 -10.75
C ARG A 40 16.82 -3.17 -9.39
N PRO A 41 18.00 -3.17 -8.75
CA PRO A 41 18.16 -3.75 -7.41
C PRO A 41 17.47 -2.91 -6.34
N GLY A 42 17.12 -3.54 -5.22
CA GLY A 42 16.63 -2.83 -4.03
C GLY A 42 17.76 -2.07 -3.34
N LYS A 43 17.41 -1.04 -2.57
CA LYS A 43 18.37 -0.35 -1.70
C LYS A 43 18.67 -1.19 -0.45
N LYS A 44 19.87 -1.03 0.12
CA LYS A 44 20.22 -1.61 1.43
C LYS A 44 19.40 -0.93 2.53
N LEU A 45 18.41 -1.63 3.06
CA LEU A 45 17.41 -1.07 3.99
C LEU A 45 18.00 -0.63 5.33
N SER A 46 19.07 -1.27 5.80
CA SER A 46 19.78 -0.87 7.03
C SER A 46 20.41 0.53 6.96
N LYS A 47 20.45 1.16 5.78
CA LYS A 47 20.83 2.58 5.64
C LYS A 47 19.81 3.54 6.26
N TYR A 48 18.53 3.15 6.36
CA TYR A 48 17.52 4.00 6.99
C TYR A 48 17.56 3.93 8.52
N GLY A 49 17.89 2.77 9.08
CA GLY A 49 18.01 2.54 10.52
C GLY A 49 18.06 1.05 10.85
N SER A 50 18.34 0.73 12.12
CA SER A 50 18.41 -0.66 12.59
C SER A 50 17.04 -1.25 12.96
N TRP A 51 16.01 -0.42 13.13
CA TRP A 51 14.67 -0.84 13.50
C TRP A 51 13.60 -0.46 12.47
N ALA A 52 12.62 -1.34 12.30
CA ALA A 52 11.41 -1.12 11.53
C ALA A 52 10.16 -1.26 12.40
N LEU A 53 9.30 -0.24 12.40
CA LEU A 53 7.97 -0.29 13.00
C LEU A 53 6.96 -0.80 11.97
N VAL A 54 6.24 -1.88 12.29
CA VAL A 54 5.25 -2.47 11.37
C VAL A 54 3.89 -2.54 12.05
N THR A 55 2.89 -1.87 11.47
CA THR A 55 1.49 -1.97 11.90
C THR A 55 0.72 -3.01 11.09
N GLY A 56 -0.26 -3.68 11.70
CA GLY A 56 -0.93 -4.81 11.06
C GLY A 56 0.02 -6.01 10.88
N ALA A 57 0.98 -6.16 11.79
CA ALA A 57 2.11 -7.09 11.67
C ALA A 57 1.76 -8.57 11.92
N THR A 58 0.52 -8.89 12.27
CA THR A 58 0.11 -10.25 12.65
C THR A 58 -0.52 -11.06 11.52
N ASP A 59 -0.77 -10.45 10.36
CA ASP A 59 -1.34 -11.14 9.20
C ASP A 59 -0.93 -10.46 7.89
N GLY A 60 -1.21 -11.12 6.77
CA GLY A 60 -1.11 -10.55 5.42
C GLY A 60 0.23 -9.88 5.12
N ILE A 61 0.16 -8.71 4.47
CA ILE A 61 1.33 -7.96 3.99
C ILE A 61 2.23 -7.54 5.16
N GLY A 62 1.67 -7.02 6.26
CA GLY A 62 2.43 -6.59 7.42
C GLY A 62 3.27 -7.71 8.03
N ARG A 63 2.69 -8.88 8.30
CA ARG A 63 3.45 -10.06 8.80
C ARG A 63 4.55 -10.48 7.84
N ALA A 64 4.24 -10.52 6.55
CA ALA A 64 5.22 -10.88 5.54
C ALA A 64 6.39 -9.86 5.47
N CYS A 65 6.10 -8.57 5.59
CA CYS A 65 7.13 -7.53 5.69
C CYS A 65 8.02 -7.73 6.93
N CYS A 66 7.46 -8.05 8.10
CA CYS A 66 8.27 -8.38 9.29
C CYS A 66 9.26 -9.50 9.01
N MET A 67 8.80 -10.61 8.42
CA MET A 67 9.66 -11.77 8.13
C MET A 67 10.78 -11.42 7.14
N ARG A 68 10.48 -10.60 6.13
CA ARG A 68 11.46 -10.16 5.13
C ARG A 68 12.45 -9.13 5.69
N LEU A 69 12.01 -8.20 6.54
CA LEU A 69 12.89 -7.25 7.22
C LEU A 69 13.87 -7.97 8.15
N ALA A 70 13.42 -9.00 8.87
CA ALA A 70 14.29 -9.81 9.72
C ALA A 70 15.34 -10.59 8.92
N GLN A 71 15.01 -11.05 7.69
CA GLN A 71 16.00 -11.66 6.78
C GLN A 71 17.10 -10.67 6.38
N GLU A 72 16.75 -9.38 6.23
CA GLU A 72 17.68 -8.27 5.98
C GLU A 72 18.41 -7.77 7.25
N LYS A 73 18.30 -8.51 8.36
CA LYS A 73 18.91 -8.19 9.66
C LYS A 73 18.45 -6.86 10.27
N ILE A 74 17.20 -6.49 10.00
CA ILE A 74 16.54 -5.33 10.62
C ILE A 74 15.69 -5.82 11.80
N ASN A 75 15.84 -5.14 12.94
CA ASN A 75 15.03 -5.38 14.13
C ASN A 75 13.61 -4.90 13.90
N VAL A 76 12.61 -5.55 14.51
CA VAL A 76 11.20 -5.29 14.19
C VAL A 76 10.41 -4.94 15.44
N ILE A 77 9.64 -3.85 15.38
CA ILE A 77 8.57 -3.57 16.32
C ILE A 77 7.24 -4.04 15.71
N VAL A 78 6.66 -5.08 16.31
CA VAL A 78 5.43 -5.74 15.87
C VAL A 78 4.22 -5.08 16.53
N VAL A 79 3.37 -4.41 15.75
CA VAL A 79 2.10 -3.84 16.25
C VAL A 79 0.92 -4.61 15.68
N GLY A 80 0.08 -5.11 16.58
CA GLY A 80 -1.15 -5.82 16.22
C GLY A 80 -2.14 -5.91 17.38
N ARG A 81 -3.39 -6.22 17.07
CA ARG A 81 -4.50 -6.21 18.05
C ARG A 81 -4.69 -7.50 18.86
N SER A 82 -4.14 -8.62 18.40
CA SER A 82 -4.38 -9.94 19.00
C SER A 82 -3.12 -10.37 19.76
N PRO A 83 -3.16 -10.45 21.11
CA PRO A 83 -2.00 -10.82 21.91
C PRO A 83 -1.35 -12.13 21.47
N SER A 84 -2.16 -13.18 21.25
CA SER A 84 -1.67 -14.50 20.85
C SER A 84 -0.95 -14.48 19.51
N LYS A 85 -1.50 -13.80 18.49
CA LYS A 85 -0.87 -13.68 17.17
C LYS A 85 0.35 -12.78 17.18
N VAL A 86 0.37 -11.73 18.02
CA VAL A 86 1.56 -10.91 18.21
C VAL A 86 2.69 -11.77 18.76
N GLN A 87 2.42 -12.54 19.82
CA GLN A 87 3.39 -13.46 20.42
C GLN A 87 3.89 -14.53 19.45
N GLU A 88 3.01 -15.09 18.60
CA GLU A 88 3.40 -16.03 17.55
C GLU A 88 4.43 -15.41 16.58
N VAL A 89 4.15 -14.19 16.09
CA VAL A 89 5.05 -13.48 15.19
C VAL A 89 6.36 -13.10 15.88
N VAL A 90 6.33 -12.69 17.14
CA VAL A 90 7.54 -12.38 17.91
C VAL A 90 8.45 -13.61 17.99
N LYS A 91 7.93 -14.76 18.41
CA LYS A 91 8.71 -16.01 18.51
C LYS A 91 9.34 -16.41 17.17
N GLU A 92 8.59 -16.28 16.08
CA GLU A 92 9.10 -16.59 14.75
C GLU A 92 10.20 -15.62 14.29
N LEU A 93 10.11 -14.34 14.66
CA LEU A 93 11.13 -13.33 14.34
C LEU A 93 12.38 -13.48 15.19
N GLU A 94 12.25 -13.81 16.48
CA GLU A 94 13.38 -14.07 17.38
C GLU A 94 14.28 -15.20 16.86
N SER A 95 13.68 -16.22 16.22
CA SER A 95 14.43 -17.31 15.56
C SER A 95 15.34 -16.85 14.39
N LYS A 96 15.24 -15.60 13.94
CA LYS A 96 15.99 -15.04 12.80
C LYS A 96 17.23 -14.22 13.21
N ASN A 97 17.61 -14.25 14.49
CA ASN A 97 18.72 -13.50 15.08
C ASN A 97 18.58 -11.98 14.88
N VAL A 98 17.38 -11.45 15.18
CA VAL A 98 17.09 -10.01 15.25
C VAL A 98 16.40 -9.69 16.57
N GLN A 99 16.48 -8.45 17.01
CA GLN A 99 15.73 -7.98 18.17
C GLN A 99 14.29 -7.69 17.78
N VAL A 100 13.37 -8.00 18.69
CA VAL A 100 11.94 -7.81 18.48
C VAL A 100 11.36 -7.07 19.68
N ARG A 101 10.53 -6.06 19.40
CA ARG A 101 9.62 -5.46 20.39
C ARG A 101 8.20 -5.61 19.89
N SER A 102 7.24 -5.51 20.78
CA SER A 102 5.84 -5.61 20.39
C SER A 102 4.96 -4.66 21.18
N ALA A 103 3.90 -4.17 20.53
CA ALA A 103 2.81 -3.46 21.18
C ALA A 103 1.48 -4.09 20.76
N VAL A 104 0.68 -4.51 21.75
CA VAL A 104 -0.68 -4.99 21.50
C VAL A 104 -1.63 -3.79 21.55
N VAL A 105 -2.24 -3.48 20.42
CA VAL A 105 -3.14 -2.31 20.28
C VAL A 105 -4.29 -2.66 19.35
N ASP A 106 -5.51 -2.56 19.85
CA ASP A 106 -6.69 -2.49 19.00
C ASP A 106 -7.06 -1.02 18.75
N PHE A 107 -6.83 -0.58 17.51
CA PHE A 107 -7.09 0.80 17.11
C PHE A 107 -8.59 1.15 16.99
N THR A 108 -9.49 0.20 17.27
CA THR A 108 -10.94 0.45 17.34
C THR A 108 -11.43 0.73 18.77
N GLU A 109 -10.58 0.56 19.78
CA GLU A 109 -10.88 0.94 21.17
C GLU A 109 -11.15 2.45 21.29
N GLU A 110 -11.94 2.84 22.28
CA GLU A 110 -12.32 4.25 22.50
C GLU A 110 -11.09 5.13 22.76
N ASP A 111 -10.20 4.69 23.65
CA ASP A 111 -8.96 5.38 23.99
C ASP A 111 -7.82 5.00 23.03
N LEU A 112 -7.84 5.63 21.86
CA LEU A 112 -6.75 5.51 20.88
C LEU A 112 -5.41 6.01 21.46
N ASN A 113 -5.42 7.03 22.32
CA ASN A 113 -4.20 7.65 22.82
C ASN A 113 -3.42 6.71 23.74
N ALA A 114 -4.09 5.94 24.59
CA ALA A 114 -3.43 4.89 25.37
C ALA A 114 -2.76 3.84 24.47
N GLY A 115 -3.42 3.47 23.36
CA GLY A 115 -2.84 2.59 22.35
C GLY A 115 -1.59 3.17 21.69
N LEU A 116 -1.62 4.46 21.32
CA LEU A 116 -0.48 5.17 20.75
C LEU A 116 0.69 5.28 21.74
N ALA A 117 0.41 5.60 23.01
CA ALA A 117 1.43 5.68 24.06
C ALA A 117 2.18 4.35 24.28
N ARG A 118 1.48 3.21 24.15
CA ARG A 118 2.13 1.88 24.18
C ARG A 118 3.13 1.70 23.02
N ILE A 119 2.81 2.22 21.83
CA ILE A 119 3.70 2.15 20.66
C ILE A 119 4.88 3.11 20.84
N GLU A 120 4.65 4.34 21.33
CA GLU A 120 5.70 5.32 21.63
C GLU A 120 6.72 4.74 22.62
N SER A 121 6.25 4.12 23.69
CA SER A 121 7.11 3.41 24.64
C SER A 121 7.91 2.29 23.98
N ALA A 122 7.28 1.52 23.08
CA ALA A 122 7.96 0.44 22.37
C ALA A 122 9.08 0.95 21.44
N ILE A 123 8.94 2.13 20.84
CA ILE A 123 9.95 2.71 19.94
C ILE A 123 10.98 3.62 20.63
N ALA A 124 10.73 4.00 21.89
CA ALA A 124 11.59 4.93 22.62
C ALA A 124 13.05 4.46 22.66
N GLY A 125 13.97 5.38 22.32
CA GLY A 125 15.41 5.15 22.29
C GLY A 125 15.92 4.30 21.13
N LEU A 126 15.07 3.92 20.17
CA LEU A 126 15.46 3.08 19.04
C LEU A 126 15.77 3.89 17.77
N ASP A 127 16.72 3.40 16.95
CA ASP A 127 16.96 3.92 15.60
C ASP A 127 15.91 3.38 14.62
N VAL A 128 14.66 3.82 14.79
CA VAL A 128 13.54 3.50 13.89
C VAL A 128 13.76 4.23 12.58
N GLY A 129 14.21 3.48 11.57
CA GLY A 129 14.48 3.98 10.24
C GLY A 129 13.38 3.68 9.24
N ILE A 130 12.53 2.68 9.52
CA ILE A 130 11.50 2.23 8.58
C ILE A 130 10.15 2.18 9.31
N LEU A 131 9.12 2.76 8.71
CA LEU A 131 7.74 2.59 9.11
C LEU A 131 6.98 1.87 7.98
N VAL A 132 6.35 0.74 8.30
CA VAL A 132 5.41 0.05 7.41
C VAL A 132 4.01 0.17 8.01
N ASN A 133 3.26 1.15 7.53
CA ASN A 133 1.85 1.34 7.83
C ASN A 133 0.98 0.38 7.01
N SER A 134 0.87 -0.87 7.48
CA SER A 134 0.07 -1.91 6.82
C SER A 134 -1.23 -2.22 7.56
N VAL A 135 -1.50 -1.60 8.71
CA VAL A 135 -2.81 -1.75 9.36
C VAL A 135 -3.91 -1.14 8.49
N GLY A 136 -5.09 -1.77 8.52
CA GLY A 136 -6.24 -1.26 7.82
C GLY A 136 -7.50 -2.04 8.18
N LEU A 137 -8.63 -1.39 7.97
CA LEU A 137 -9.95 -1.98 8.07
C LEU A 137 -10.64 -1.88 6.71
N SER A 138 -11.41 -2.91 6.36
CA SER A 138 -12.33 -2.89 5.23
C SER A 138 -13.70 -3.38 5.69
N TYR A 139 -14.67 -3.37 4.80
CA TYR A 139 -16.03 -3.78 5.12
C TYR A 139 -16.07 -5.30 5.39
N PRO A 140 -16.98 -5.77 6.25
CA PRO A 140 -17.19 -7.20 6.43
C PRO A 140 -17.62 -7.88 5.11
N TYR A 141 -18.39 -7.19 4.28
CA TYR A 141 -18.68 -7.50 2.87
C TYR A 141 -19.26 -6.24 2.21
N ALA A 142 -19.49 -6.27 0.91
CA ALA A 142 -20.02 -5.13 0.15
C ALA A 142 -21.38 -4.65 0.70
N LYS A 143 -21.47 -3.38 1.11
CA LYS A 143 -22.69 -2.74 1.63
C LYS A 143 -23.02 -1.47 0.88
N PHE A 144 -24.30 -1.19 0.65
CA PHE A 144 -24.68 0.15 0.20
C PHE A 144 -24.36 1.18 1.29
N PHE A 145 -24.11 2.42 0.87
CA PHE A 145 -23.64 3.45 1.80
C PHE A 145 -24.63 3.73 2.94
N HIS A 146 -25.95 3.73 2.65
CA HIS A 146 -27.00 3.92 3.65
C HIS A 146 -27.12 2.79 4.69
N GLU A 147 -26.41 1.66 4.50
CA GLU A 147 -26.42 0.51 5.41
C GLU A 147 -25.14 0.41 6.25
N VAL A 148 -24.20 1.34 6.05
CA VAL A 148 -22.97 1.41 6.82
C VAL A 148 -23.31 2.08 8.14
N ASP A 149 -23.24 1.29 9.22
CA ASP A 149 -23.53 1.79 10.56
C ASP A 149 -22.45 2.78 11.05
N ALA A 150 -22.80 3.56 12.07
CA ALA A 150 -21.94 4.59 12.62
C ALA A 150 -20.64 4.03 13.21
N GLN A 151 -20.67 2.81 13.77
CA GLN A 151 -19.49 2.18 14.35
C GLN A 151 -18.48 1.78 13.27
N LEU A 152 -18.94 1.12 12.20
CA LEU A 152 -18.10 0.77 11.06
C LEU A 152 -17.52 2.03 10.40
N THR A 153 -18.32 3.08 10.27
CA THR A 153 -17.88 4.39 9.74
C THR A 153 -16.74 4.97 10.56
N ARG A 154 -16.93 5.10 11.89
CA ARG A 154 -15.89 5.60 12.81
C ARG A 154 -14.63 4.75 12.74
N ASN A 155 -14.77 3.42 12.79
CA ASN A 155 -13.63 2.50 12.78
C ASN A 155 -12.84 2.57 11.47
N LEU A 156 -13.50 2.69 10.31
CA LEU A 156 -12.83 2.83 9.01
C LEU A 156 -12.00 4.10 8.95
N ILE A 157 -12.56 5.24 9.36
CA ILE A 157 -11.85 6.52 9.38
C ILE A 157 -10.71 6.47 10.39
N ARG A 158 -10.99 6.06 11.64
CA ARG A 158 -9.97 5.96 12.70
C ARG A 158 -8.78 5.09 12.27
N VAL A 159 -9.03 3.86 11.83
CA VAL A 159 -7.95 2.91 11.52
C VAL A 159 -7.20 3.28 10.23
N ASN A 160 -7.91 3.67 9.16
CA ASN A 160 -7.25 3.89 7.87
C ASN A 160 -6.64 5.30 7.74
N VAL A 161 -7.25 6.31 8.36
CA VAL A 161 -6.87 7.73 8.22
C VAL A 161 -6.08 8.20 9.45
N GLU A 162 -6.73 8.19 10.62
CA GLU A 162 -6.16 8.76 11.84
C GLU A 162 -4.90 8.00 12.27
N VAL A 163 -4.98 6.69 12.45
CA VAL A 163 -3.83 5.86 12.86
C VAL A 163 -2.66 5.98 11.88
N THR A 164 -2.91 5.90 10.58
CA THR A 164 -1.86 6.07 9.55
C THR A 164 -1.14 7.41 9.73
N THR A 165 -1.89 8.49 9.94
CA THR A 165 -1.36 9.84 10.17
C THR A 165 -0.54 9.91 11.47
N ARG A 166 -1.08 9.37 12.56
CA ARG A 166 -0.42 9.37 13.88
C ARG A 166 0.88 8.57 13.88
N MET A 167 0.94 7.43 13.18
CA MET A 167 2.17 6.64 13.05
C MET A 167 3.26 7.41 12.31
N VAL A 168 2.91 8.17 11.26
CA VAL A 168 3.85 9.05 10.56
C VAL A 168 4.37 10.14 11.50
N GLN A 169 3.47 10.85 12.18
CA GLN A 169 3.83 11.92 13.12
C GLN A 169 4.73 11.42 14.26
N MET A 170 4.56 10.16 14.67
CA MET A 170 5.34 9.54 15.73
C MET A 170 6.81 9.31 15.34
N VAL A 171 7.09 8.86 14.11
CA VAL A 171 8.46 8.48 13.70
C VAL A 171 9.20 9.60 12.98
N LEU A 172 8.47 10.49 12.30
CA LEU A 172 9.04 11.48 11.38
C LEU A 172 10.01 12.48 12.05
N PRO A 173 9.74 13.05 13.25
CA PRO A 173 10.65 14.02 13.88
C PRO A 173 12.05 13.45 14.10
N ASP A 174 12.12 12.20 14.53
CA ASP A 174 13.38 11.53 14.82
C ASP A 174 14.12 11.09 13.54
N MET A 175 13.39 10.66 12.51
CA MET A 175 13.98 10.42 11.19
C MET A 175 14.58 11.71 10.59
N LEU A 176 13.92 12.86 10.78
CA LEU A 176 14.40 14.17 10.32
C LEU A 176 15.70 14.58 11.02
N LYS A 177 15.79 14.42 12.35
CA LYS A 177 17.03 14.67 13.10
C LYS A 177 18.21 13.86 12.55
N ARG A 178 17.96 12.62 12.13
CA ARG A 178 18.98 11.72 11.55
C ARG A 178 19.18 11.90 10.04
N ARG A 179 18.33 12.67 9.36
CA ARG A 179 18.25 12.82 7.89
C ARG A 179 18.24 11.49 7.13
N LYS A 180 17.61 10.48 7.73
CA LYS A 180 17.42 9.16 7.13
C LYS A 180 16.11 8.56 7.63
N GLY A 181 15.28 8.09 6.71
CA GLY A 181 14.05 7.39 7.06
C GLY A 181 13.28 6.92 5.83
N ALA A 182 12.49 5.87 6.00
CA ALA A 182 11.56 5.37 5.00
C ALA A 182 10.18 5.15 5.61
N ILE A 183 9.16 5.73 4.98
CA ILE A 183 7.76 5.61 5.40
C ILE A 183 6.99 4.96 4.26
N ILE A 184 6.44 3.78 4.53
CA ILE A 184 5.67 2.99 3.59
C ILE A 184 4.23 2.94 4.08
N ASN A 185 3.35 3.64 3.39
CA ASN A 185 1.92 3.57 3.63
C ASN A 185 1.28 2.60 2.63
N VAL A 186 0.57 1.58 3.13
CA VAL A 186 -0.15 0.64 2.28
C VAL A 186 -1.47 1.26 1.84
N GLY A 187 -1.48 1.74 0.60
CA GLY A 187 -2.65 2.24 -0.12
C GLY A 187 -3.56 1.10 -0.60
N SER A 188 -4.29 1.33 -1.69
CA SER A 188 -5.12 0.31 -2.32
C SER A 188 -5.45 0.68 -3.75
N GLY A 189 -5.45 -0.31 -4.64
CA GLY A 189 -5.91 -0.15 -6.01
C GLY A 189 -7.37 0.29 -6.10
N ALA A 190 -8.17 0.06 -5.04
CA ALA A 190 -9.53 0.58 -4.93
C ALA A 190 -9.63 2.11 -4.97
N ALA A 191 -8.55 2.82 -4.64
CA ALA A 191 -8.52 4.27 -4.63
C ALA A 191 -7.63 4.88 -5.73
N SER A 192 -6.54 4.22 -6.09
CA SER A 192 -5.53 4.80 -7.00
C SER A 192 -5.52 4.19 -8.41
N ILE A 193 -6.21 3.07 -8.63
CA ILE A 193 -6.20 2.33 -9.90
C ILE A 193 -7.60 2.22 -10.49
N LEU A 194 -8.59 1.85 -9.66
CA LEU A 194 -9.99 1.80 -10.07
C LEU A 194 -10.58 3.22 -10.10
N PRO A 195 -11.43 3.55 -11.09
CA PRO A 195 -12.16 4.82 -11.13
C PRO A 195 -13.15 4.92 -9.96
N SER A 196 -13.82 3.82 -9.61
CA SER A 196 -14.67 3.74 -8.43
C SER A 196 -14.65 2.35 -7.77
N ASP A 197 -15.03 2.27 -6.49
CA ASP A 197 -15.22 1.02 -5.75
C ASP A 197 -16.61 0.96 -5.09
N PRO A 198 -17.69 0.74 -5.88
CA PRO A 198 -19.06 0.70 -5.39
C PRO A 198 -19.24 -0.34 -4.29
N LEU A 199 -20.06 0.03 -3.30
CA LEU A 199 -20.32 -0.71 -2.05
C LEU A 199 -19.13 -0.80 -1.08
N TYR A 200 -18.04 -0.10 -1.39
CA TYR A 200 -16.86 0.09 -0.54
C TYR A 200 -16.42 1.57 -0.47
N ALA A 201 -17.36 2.50 -0.73
CA ALA A 201 -17.08 3.92 -0.92
C ALA A 201 -16.21 4.55 0.18
N LEU A 202 -16.51 4.29 1.45
CA LEU A 202 -15.72 4.85 2.57
C LEU A 202 -14.32 4.25 2.66
N TYR A 203 -14.17 2.97 2.31
CA TYR A 203 -12.86 2.32 2.25
C TYR A 203 -12.00 2.94 1.15
N ALA A 204 -12.54 3.08 -0.07
CA ALA A 204 -11.83 3.72 -1.17
C ALA A 204 -11.47 5.18 -0.84
N ALA A 205 -12.40 5.97 -0.29
CA ALA A 205 -12.13 7.34 0.16
C ALA A 205 -11.00 7.40 1.20
N SER A 206 -11.01 6.50 2.19
CA SER A 206 -9.95 6.45 3.20
C SER A 206 -8.57 6.10 2.61
N LYS A 207 -8.52 5.29 1.56
CA LYS A 207 -7.26 4.94 0.88
C LYS A 207 -6.81 6.01 -0.11
N ALA A 208 -7.72 6.81 -0.67
CA ALA A 208 -7.39 8.01 -1.42
C ALA A 208 -6.72 9.06 -0.52
N PHE A 209 -7.21 9.23 0.73
CA PHE A 209 -6.53 10.05 1.73
C PHE A 209 -5.08 9.59 1.97
N VAL A 210 -4.87 8.29 2.21
CA VAL A 210 -3.52 7.74 2.48
C VAL A 210 -2.59 7.97 1.29
N ASP A 211 -3.10 7.80 0.07
CA ASP A 211 -2.34 8.01 -1.14
C ASP A 211 -1.93 9.48 -1.32
N GLN A 212 -2.87 10.41 -1.16
CA GLN A 212 -2.59 11.84 -1.27
C GLN A 212 -1.68 12.33 -0.14
N LEU A 213 -1.89 11.90 1.11
CA LEU A 213 -1.03 12.19 2.25
C LEU A 213 0.42 11.77 1.94
N SER A 214 0.62 10.55 1.48
CA SER A 214 1.95 10.02 1.15
C SER A 214 2.64 10.82 0.05
N ARG A 215 1.88 11.23 -0.98
CA ARG A 215 2.40 12.02 -2.09
C ARG A 215 2.83 13.42 -1.65
N SER A 216 2.04 14.09 -0.80
CA SER A 216 2.41 15.40 -0.23
C SER A 216 3.67 15.28 0.63
N LEU A 217 3.70 14.33 1.58
CA LEU A 217 4.85 14.11 2.46
C LEU A 217 6.13 13.77 1.68
N TYR A 218 6.03 12.99 0.60
CA TYR A 218 7.19 12.74 -0.25
C TYR A 218 7.80 14.04 -0.80
N VAL A 219 6.96 14.94 -1.31
CA VAL A 219 7.45 16.21 -1.87
C VAL A 219 8.02 17.11 -0.78
N GLU A 220 7.37 17.15 0.39
CA GLU A 220 7.83 17.91 1.56
C GLU A 220 9.22 17.47 2.06
N TYR A 221 9.47 16.15 2.13
CA TYR A 221 10.64 15.63 2.83
C TYR A 221 11.70 14.93 1.96
N LYS A 222 11.53 14.82 0.63
CA LYS A 222 12.50 14.17 -0.27
C LYS A 222 13.92 14.74 -0.17
N HIS A 223 14.07 16.02 0.12
CA HIS A 223 15.38 16.68 0.27
C HIS A 223 15.93 16.62 1.71
N SER A 224 15.11 16.13 2.65
CA SER A 224 15.46 15.95 4.06
C SER A 224 15.98 14.54 4.36
N GLY A 225 16.15 13.69 3.34
CA GLY A 225 16.62 12.31 3.48
C GLY A 225 15.53 11.33 3.91
N ILE A 226 14.25 11.71 3.75
CA ILE A 226 13.10 10.88 4.10
C ILE A 226 12.41 10.42 2.81
N ASP A 227 12.37 9.11 2.61
CA ASP A 227 11.66 8.50 1.50
C ASP A 227 10.24 8.12 1.96
N VAL A 228 9.23 8.83 1.47
CA VAL A 228 7.81 8.51 1.74
C VAL A 228 7.16 7.90 0.50
N GLN A 229 6.48 6.77 0.67
CA GLN A 229 5.90 6.01 -0.42
C GLN A 229 4.50 5.47 -0.09
N CYS A 230 3.56 5.66 -1.01
CA CYS A 230 2.31 4.93 -1.08
C CYS A 230 2.52 3.68 -1.94
N GLN A 231 2.40 2.51 -1.34
CA GLN A 231 2.38 1.25 -2.07
C GLN A 231 0.93 0.81 -2.29
N VAL A 232 0.56 0.66 -3.56
CA VAL A 232 -0.82 0.43 -3.99
C VAL A 232 -0.96 -1.03 -4.44
N PRO A 233 -1.32 -1.97 -3.54
CA PRO A 233 -1.66 -3.32 -3.96
C PRO A 233 -3.01 -3.34 -4.68
N LEU A 234 -3.13 -4.18 -5.71
CA LEU A 234 -4.44 -4.77 -6.08
C LEU A 234 -4.71 -5.95 -5.13
N TYR A 235 -5.37 -7.01 -5.59
CA TYR A 235 -5.62 -8.16 -4.74
C TYR A 235 -4.32 -8.86 -4.35
N VAL A 236 -4.15 -9.10 -3.05
CA VAL A 236 -3.10 -9.95 -2.45
C VAL A 236 -3.79 -11.02 -1.62
N ALA A 237 -3.31 -12.27 -1.70
CA ALA A 237 -3.90 -13.39 -0.96
C ALA A 237 -3.70 -13.20 0.56
N THR A 238 -4.74 -12.75 1.25
CA THR A 238 -4.75 -12.42 2.67
C THR A 238 -6.13 -12.69 3.27
N LYS A 239 -6.23 -12.71 4.61
CA LYS A 239 -7.54 -12.81 5.27
C LYS A 239 -8.44 -11.61 5.00
N MET A 240 -7.87 -10.41 4.86
CA MET A 240 -8.62 -9.18 4.56
C MET A 240 -9.30 -9.24 3.17
N SER A 241 -8.58 -9.70 2.14
CA SER A 241 -9.14 -9.87 0.80
C SER A 241 -10.08 -11.08 0.68
N LYS A 242 -10.09 -11.97 1.69
CA LYS A 242 -10.78 -13.26 1.71
C LYS A 242 -10.31 -14.23 0.60
N ILE A 243 -9.16 -13.97 -0.01
CA ILE A 243 -8.56 -14.83 -1.01
C ILE A 243 -7.47 -15.68 -0.35
N ARG A 244 -7.64 -17.01 -0.41
CA ARG A 244 -6.73 -17.96 0.25
C ARG A 244 -5.58 -18.43 -0.62
N ARG A 245 -5.77 -18.51 -1.93
CA ARG A 245 -4.78 -19.06 -2.88
C ARG A 245 -4.17 -17.94 -3.70
N ALA A 246 -2.86 -17.97 -3.83
CA ALA A 246 -2.13 -17.08 -4.73
C ALA A 246 -2.34 -17.52 -6.19
N SER A 247 -2.26 -16.55 -7.10
CA SER A 247 -2.24 -16.72 -8.55
C SER A 247 -1.33 -15.64 -9.17
N LEU A 248 -1.17 -15.64 -10.48
CA LEU A 248 -0.37 -14.62 -11.16
C LEU A 248 -0.92 -13.20 -10.92
N ALA A 249 -2.24 -13.01 -10.95
CA ALA A 249 -2.86 -11.70 -10.69
C ALA A 249 -2.96 -11.38 -9.18
N VAL A 250 -2.89 -12.40 -8.32
CA VAL A 250 -3.06 -12.29 -6.87
C VAL A 250 -1.86 -12.91 -6.16
N PRO A 251 -0.76 -12.16 -5.94
CA PRO A 251 0.42 -12.71 -5.31
C PRO A 251 0.14 -13.14 -3.86
N SER A 252 0.99 -14.03 -3.34
CA SER A 252 1.02 -14.28 -1.90
C SER A 252 1.48 -13.02 -1.16
N ALA A 253 1.10 -12.89 0.12
CA ALA A 253 1.58 -11.80 0.96
C ALA A 253 3.13 -11.74 1.01
N ASP A 254 3.77 -12.91 1.02
CA ASP A 254 5.24 -13.03 1.00
C ASP A 254 5.87 -12.53 -0.32
N THR A 255 5.29 -12.92 -1.47
CA THR A 255 5.76 -12.43 -2.78
C THR A 255 5.59 -10.92 -2.88
N TYR A 256 4.44 -10.40 -2.44
CA TYR A 256 4.18 -8.96 -2.42
C TYR A 256 5.16 -8.23 -1.49
N ALA A 257 5.39 -8.73 -0.27
CA ALA A 257 6.32 -8.14 0.70
C ALA A 257 7.76 -8.10 0.17
N LYS A 258 8.23 -9.16 -0.49
CA LYS A 258 9.55 -9.17 -1.15
C LYS A 258 9.67 -8.05 -2.19
N CYS A 259 8.66 -7.88 -3.04
CA CYS A 259 8.62 -6.80 -4.02
C CYS A 259 8.51 -5.41 -3.34
N SER A 260 7.69 -5.31 -2.30
CA SER A 260 7.47 -4.10 -1.50
C SER A 260 8.77 -3.57 -0.92
N LEU A 261 9.56 -4.43 -0.25
CA LEU A 261 10.84 -4.02 0.34
C LEU A 261 11.86 -3.57 -0.72
N LYS A 262 11.89 -4.24 -1.88
CA LYS A 262 12.76 -3.87 -3.01
C LYS A 262 12.43 -2.47 -3.55
N TRP A 263 11.18 -2.02 -3.41
CA TRP A 263 10.70 -0.72 -3.90
C TRP A 263 10.92 0.45 -2.94
N ILE A 264 11.36 0.19 -1.70
CA ILE A 264 11.58 1.23 -0.69
C ILE A 264 12.67 2.21 -1.17
N GLY A 265 12.34 3.50 -1.07
CA GLY A 265 13.24 4.59 -1.42
C GLY A 265 13.20 5.04 -2.87
N PHE A 266 12.23 4.56 -3.63
CA PHE A 266 12.02 5.02 -4.99
C PHE A 266 10.73 5.85 -5.09
N GLU A 267 10.04 5.76 -6.22
CA GLU A 267 8.89 6.58 -6.59
C GLU A 267 7.85 6.74 -5.45
N PRO A 268 7.18 7.91 -5.33
CA PRO A 268 6.24 8.21 -4.24
C PRO A 268 4.99 7.33 -4.25
N ARG A 269 4.60 6.83 -5.41
CA ARG A 269 3.46 5.93 -5.60
C ARG A 269 3.93 4.79 -6.49
N CYS A 270 3.70 3.56 -6.06
CA CYS A 270 4.07 2.40 -6.87
C CYS A 270 3.14 1.20 -6.61
N THR A 271 3.07 0.31 -7.59
CA THR A 271 2.55 -1.06 -7.46
C THR A 271 3.76 -2.01 -7.44
N PRO A 272 4.29 -2.41 -6.26
CA PRO A 272 5.58 -3.11 -6.19
C PRO A 272 5.62 -4.42 -6.98
N TYR A 273 4.49 -5.11 -7.05
CA TYR A 273 4.33 -6.34 -7.82
C TYR A 273 4.03 -6.01 -9.29
N TRP A 274 4.92 -6.39 -10.19
CA TRP A 274 4.89 -5.97 -11.60
C TRP A 274 3.60 -6.36 -12.34
N VAL A 275 2.97 -7.50 -12.03
CA VAL A 275 1.68 -7.86 -12.66
C VAL A 275 0.60 -6.84 -12.33
N HIS A 276 0.60 -6.27 -11.11
CA HIS A 276 -0.33 -5.21 -10.75
C HIS A 276 -0.11 -3.93 -11.55
N SER A 277 1.12 -3.65 -12.01
CA SER A 277 1.39 -2.51 -12.89
C SER A 277 0.82 -2.72 -14.31
N ILE A 278 0.84 -3.96 -14.82
CA ILE A 278 0.19 -4.31 -16.09
C ILE A 278 -1.33 -4.21 -15.95
N MET A 279 -1.88 -4.74 -14.86
CA MET A 279 -3.31 -4.63 -14.57
C MET A 279 -3.74 -3.17 -14.47
N TRP A 280 -2.94 -2.31 -13.82
CA TRP A 280 -3.21 -0.88 -13.80
C TRP A 280 -3.23 -0.30 -15.21
N TRP A 281 -2.22 -0.59 -16.03
CA TRP A 281 -2.21 -0.12 -17.42
C TRP A 281 -3.46 -0.56 -18.20
N ILE A 282 -3.88 -1.83 -18.07
CA ILE A 282 -5.12 -2.34 -18.71
C ILE A 282 -6.35 -1.56 -18.21
N ILE A 283 -6.47 -1.35 -16.90
CA ILE A 283 -7.59 -0.60 -16.31
C ILE A 283 -7.58 0.85 -16.81
N TRP A 284 -6.42 1.47 -16.94
CA TRP A 284 -6.31 2.85 -17.42
C TRP A 284 -6.73 3.02 -18.89
N VAL A 285 -6.59 1.99 -19.72
CA VAL A 285 -6.99 2.03 -21.15
C VAL A 285 -8.50 1.83 -21.33
N LEU A 286 -9.17 1.16 -20.40
CA LEU A 286 -10.60 0.86 -20.52
C LEU A 286 -11.47 2.07 -20.11
N PRO A 287 -12.60 2.33 -20.80
CA PRO A 287 -13.57 3.33 -20.37
C PRO A 287 -14.06 3.10 -18.94
N GLU A 288 -14.14 4.16 -18.13
CA GLU A 288 -14.54 4.09 -16.72
C GLU A 288 -15.90 3.43 -16.52
N SER A 289 -16.87 3.70 -17.41
CA SER A 289 -18.22 3.11 -17.35
C SER A 289 -18.21 1.57 -17.45
N ILE A 290 -17.27 1.00 -18.20
CA ILE A 290 -17.11 -0.46 -18.32
C ILE A 290 -16.57 -1.02 -17.01
N ILE A 291 -15.54 -0.37 -16.45
CA ILE A 291 -14.93 -0.80 -15.19
C ILE A 291 -15.93 -0.70 -14.04
N ASP A 292 -16.65 0.41 -13.95
CA ASP A 292 -17.68 0.64 -12.93
C ASP A 292 -18.79 -0.41 -13.01
N THR A 293 -19.23 -0.76 -14.23
CA THR A 293 -20.22 -1.81 -14.45
C THR A 293 -19.72 -3.17 -13.97
N ILE A 294 -18.49 -3.56 -14.35
CA ILE A 294 -17.87 -4.82 -13.92
C ILE A 294 -17.71 -4.84 -12.40
N ARG A 295 -17.25 -3.71 -11.82
CA ARG A 295 -16.98 -3.60 -10.40
C ARG A 295 -18.25 -3.66 -9.57
N LEU A 296 -19.30 -2.95 -9.97
CA LEU A 296 -20.60 -2.98 -9.32
C LEU A 296 -21.19 -4.40 -9.31
N ARG A 297 -21.17 -5.11 -10.45
CA ARG A 297 -21.63 -6.50 -10.52
C ARG A 297 -20.87 -7.40 -9.54
N SER A 298 -19.53 -7.30 -9.53
CA SER A 298 -18.69 -8.06 -8.59
C SER A 298 -19.01 -7.75 -7.12
N SER A 299 -19.19 -6.47 -6.78
CA SER A 299 -19.58 -6.03 -5.44
C SER A 299 -20.95 -6.56 -5.03
N LEU A 300 -21.94 -6.54 -5.93
CA LEU A 300 -23.27 -7.13 -5.68
C LEU A 300 -23.19 -8.65 -5.46
N ASP A 301 -22.30 -9.36 -6.15
CA ASP A 301 -22.09 -10.81 -5.92
C ASP A 301 -21.46 -11.11 -4.56
N VAL A 302 -20.48 -10.29 -4.15
CA VAL A 302 -19.88 -10.37 -2.80
C VAL A 302 -20.93 -10.07 -1.74
N ARG A 303 -21.78 -9.06 -1.97
CA ARG A 303 -22.89 -8.70 -1.09
C ARG A 303 -23.87 -9.86 -0.92
N ARG A 304 -24.37 -10.43 -2.02
CA ARG A 304 -25.30 -11.58 -1.99
C ARG A 304 -24.75 -12.73 -1.14
N ARG A 305 -23.47 -13.06 -1.32
CA ARG A 305 -22.78 -14.10 -0.53
C ARG A 305 -22.59 -13.71 0.94
N GLY A 306 -22.37 -12.44 1.25
CA GLY A 306 -22.26 -11.92 2.61
C GLY A 306 -23.59 -12.04 3.36
N GLN A 307 -24.68 -11.52 2.77
CA GLN A 307 -26.01 -11.57 3.35
C GLN A 307 -26.52 -13.00 3.57
N SER A 308 -26.21 -13.92 2.66
CA SER A 308 -26.53 -15.34 2.83
C SER A 308 -25.78 -16.00 4.00
N LYS A 309 -24.61 -15.49 4.39
CA LYS A 309 -23.87 -16.01 5.55
C LYS A 309 -24.46 -15.47 6.85
N ASP A 310 -24.78 -14.17 6.88
CA ASP A 310 -25.43 -13.54 8.03
C ASP A 310 -26.80 -14.16 8.33
N SER A 311 -27.57 -14.54 7.30
CA SER A 311 -28.87 -15.17 7.48
C SER A 311 -28.79 -16.62 7.98
N ARG A 312 -27.71 -17.34 7.65
CA ARG A 312 -27.46 -18.70 8.15
C ARG A 312 -26.95 -18.70 9.59
N GLY A 313 -26.02 -17.80 9.92
CA GLY A 313 -25.49 -17.67 11.28
C GLY A 313 -26.47 -17.09 12.31
N LYS A 314 -27.64 -16.60 11.88
CA LYS A 314 -28.75 -16.22 12.76
C LYS A 314 -29.75 -17.37 13.02
N LYS A 315 -29.62 -18.49 12.31
CA LYS A 315 -30.48 -19.68 12.45
C LYS A 315 -29.84 -20.79 13.30
N GLU A 316 -28.57 -20.62 13.65
CA GLU A 316 -27.81 -21.46 14.60
C GLU A 316 -27.72 -20.72 15.94
#